data_AF-A0A177L7R2-F1
#
_entry.id   AF-A0A177L7R2-F1
#
_cell.length_a   1.000
_cell.length_b   1.000
_cell.length_c   1.000
_cell.angle_alpha   90.00
_cell.angle_beta   90.00
_cell.angle_gamma   90.00
#
_symmetry.space_group_name_H-M   'P 1'
#
loop_
_entity.id
_entity.type
_entity.pdbx_description
1 polymer ?
#
loop_
_entity_poly.entity_id
_entity_poly.type
_entity_poly.pdbx_seq_one_letter_code
_entity_poly.pdbx_strand_id
1 'polypeptide(L)'
;MISEQFKVAVQSKEIEKVKIMLKNSLTMDLTFNQFKEMLDYALKYFPNIIEKHEGEKFESKDNWDKEYASSIKVDLVDNFSAERIEHIKEVQTYVYADEIARKKQAAYSQGSISSAPKGSVQTRRESATNADSQSMATLIASLGVGAASILFGVIKGLSIVTVTTTAVVASCVIGGVTYYLVKKS
;
A
#
# COMPACT_ATOMS: atom_id res chain seq x y z
N MET A 1 0.85 7.50 5.68
CA MET A 1 0.61 6.46 6.71
C MET A 1 1.46 5.25 6.42
N ILE A 2 2.23 4.79 7.41
CA ILE A 2 3.14 3.66 7.28
C ILE A 2 2.35 2.35 7.49
N SER A 3 2.50 1.39 6.57
CA SER A 3 1.79 0.11 6.64
C SER A 3 2.33 -0.80 7.76
N GLU A 4 1.47 -1.67 8.31
CA GLU A 4 1.89 -2.66 9.30
C GLU A 4 2.94 -3.63 8.74
N GLN A 5 2.84 -4.01 7.47
CA GLN A 5 3.84 -4.84 6.80
C GLN A 5 5.22 -4.19 6.80
N PHE A 6 5.30 -2.87 6.59
CA PHE A 6 6.56 -2.15 6.64
C PHE A 6 7.12 -2.13 8.05
N LYS A 7 6.28 -1.86 9.05
CA LYS A 7 6.70 -1.87 10.46
C LYS A 7 7.25 -3.23 10.87
N VAL A 8 6.56 -4.32 10.50
CA VAL A 8 7.01 -5.69 10.77
C VAL A 8 8.37 -5.96 10.12
N ALA A 9 8.56 -5.57 8.86
CA ALA A 9 9.85 -5.75 8.16
C ALA A 9 10.98 -4.99 8.85
N VAL A 10 10.75 -3.75 9.27
CA VAL A 10 11.71 -2.93 10.03
C VAL A 10 12.03 -3.57 11.38
N GLN A 11 11.01 -3.95 12.16
CA GLN A 11 11.22 -4.55 13.48
C GLN A 11 11.92 -5.92 13.41
N SER A 12 11.67 -6.67 12.33
CA SER A 12 12.29 -7.97 12.05
C SER A 12 13.68 -7.84 11.41
N LYS A 13 14.16 -6.61 11.17
CA LYS A 13 15.44 -6.31 10.52
C LYS A 13 15.60 -6.96 9.14
N GLU A 14 14.50 -7.06 8.38
CA GLU A 14 14.53 -7.51 6.98
C GLU A 14 15.05 -6.37 6.07
N ILE A 15 16.35 -6.03 6.15
CA ILE A 15 16.93 -4.81 5.55
C ILE A 15 16.65 -4.69 4.05
N GLU A 16 16.88 -5.75 3.28
CA GLU A 16 16.65 -5.76 1.83
C GLU A 16 15.18 -5.48 1.49
N LYS A 17 14.25 -6.12 2.21
CA LYS A 17 12.81 -5.89 2.06
C LYS A 17 12.43 -4.45 2.40
N VAL A 18 13.02 -3.89 3.46
CA VAL A 18 12.80 -2.49 3.85
C VAL A 18 13.28 -1.55 2.73
N LYS A 19 14.47 -1.78 2.16
CA LYS A 19 14.98 -1.02 1.00
C LYS A 19 14.06 -1.13 -0.21
N ILE A 20 13.57 -2.33 -0.53
CA ILE A 20 12.60 -2.55 -1.62
C ILE A 20 11.31 -1.75 -1.39
N MET A 21 10.75 -1.82 -0.17
CA MET A 21 9.53 -1.09 0.16
C MET A 21 9.73 0.43 0.12
N LEU A 22 10.88 0.92 0.58
CA LEU A 22 11.27 2.33 0.46
C LEU A 22 11.38 2.74 -1.02
N LYS A 23 12.12 1.99 -1.84
CA LYS A 23 12.19 2.23 -3.30
C LYS A 23 10.81 2.29 -3.94
N ASN A 24 9.92 1.36 -3.61
CA ASN A 24 8.57 1.32 -4.18
C ASN A 24 7.78 2.59 -3.83
N SER A 25 7.95 3.13 -2.61
CA SER A 25 7.30 4.39 -2.22
C SER A 25 7.75 5.59 -3.05
N LEU A 26 9.01 5.63 -3.54
CA LEU A 26 9.47 6.67 -4.47
C LEU A 26 8.72 6.61 -5.81
N THR A 27 8.29 5.43 -6.26
CA THR A 27 7.54 5.28 -7.52
C THR A 27 6.05 5.55 -7.34
N MET A 28 5.49 5.15 -6.20
CA MET A 28 4.05 5.29 -5.92
C MET A 28 3.65 6.72 -5.56
N ASP A 29 4.53 7.47 -4.92
CA ASP A 29 4.28 8.82 -4.43
C ASP A 29 5.37 9.80 -4.88
N LEU A 30 5.07 10.56 -5.94
CA LEU A 30 5.93 11.62 -6.48
C LEU A 30 5.99 12.88 -5.59
N THR A 31 5.26 12.93 -4.47
CA THR A 31 5.46 13.96 -3.42
C THR A 31 6.54 13.55 -2.42
N PHE A 32 6.94 12.27 -2.43
CA PHE A 32 7.94 11.67 -1.56
C PHE A 32 7.63 11.75 -0.06
N ASN A 33 6.39 12.10 0.31
CA ASN A 33 5.97 12.19 1.70
C ASN A 33 5.92 10.79 2.33
N GLN A 34 5.37 9.82 1.61
CA GLN A 34 5.34 8.44 2.08
C GLN A 34 6.75 7.89 2.28
N PHE A 35 7.65 8.15 1.32
CA PHE A 35 9.06 7.77 1.43
C PHE A 35 9.70 8.37 2.69
N LYS A 36 9.52 9.69 2.89
CA LYS A 36 10.06 10.39 4.06
C LYS A 36 9.57 9.79 5.37
N GLU A 37 8.26 9.59 5.52
CA GLU A 37 7.68 8.97 6.74
C GLU A 37 8.28 7.58 6.99
N MET A 38 8.37 6.76 5.94
CA MET A 38 8.91 5.39 6.03
C MET A 38 10.40 5.39 6.39
N LEU A 39 11.20 6.26 5.78
CA LEU A 39 12.63 6.38 6.07
C LEU A 39 12.88 6.86 7.50
N ASP A 40 12.15 7.89 7.94
CA ASP A 40 12.23 8.42 9.31
C ASP A 40 11.89 7.34 10.36
N TYR A 41 10.97 6.43 10.04
CA TYR A 41 10.65 5.29 10.90
C TYR A 41 11.77 4.24 10.90
N ALA A 42 12.29 3.87 9.72
CA ALA A 42 13.34 2.87 9.58
C ALA A 42 14.64 3.27 10.30
N LEU A 43 15.04 4.54 10.20
CA LEU A 43 16.24 5.09 10.84
C LEU A 43 16.25 4.95 12.37
N LYS A 44 15.08 4.85 13.01
CA LYS A 44 14.97 4.63 14.46
C LYS A 44 15.41 3.22 14.89
N TYR A 45 15.39 2.25 13.98
CA TYR A 45 15.70 0.84 14.28
C TYR A 45 17.06 0.40 13.76
N PHE A 46 17.50 0.97 12.63
CA PHE A 46 18.85 0.75 12.10
C PHE A 46 19.38 2.04 11.44
N PRO A 47 20.12 2.87 12.19
CA PRO A 47 20.65 4.13 11.69
C PRO A 47 21.55 4.00 10.45
N ASN A 48 22.11 2.81 10.22
CA ASN A 48 23.07 2.52 9.15
C ASN A 48 22.41 1.99 7.87
N ILE A 49 21.08 2.11 7.68
CA ILE A 49 20.44 1.75 6.40
C ILE A 49 20.86 2.67 5.26
N ILE A 50 21.24 3.91 5.57
CA ILE A 50 21.85 4.80 4.59
C ILE A 50 23.32 4.43 4.46
N GLU A 51 23.68 3.98 3.28
CA GLU A 51 25.03 3.54 2.97
C GLU A 51 25.87 4.67 2.39
N LYS A 52 27.19 4.51 2.48
CA LYS A 52 28.10 5.38 1.75
C LYS A 52 27.90 5.15 0.26
N HIS A 53 27.83 6.23 -0.51
CA HIS A 53 27.79 6.14 -1.97
C HIS A 53 29.10 5.57 -2.54
N GLU A 54 28.97 4.76 -3.59
CA GLU A 54 30.09 4.05 -4.22
C GLU A 54 30.87 4.91 -5.23
N GLY A 55 30.43 6.14 -5.50
CA GLY A 55 31.14 7.08 -6.37
C GLY A 55 30.77 6.98 -7.84
N GLU A 56 29.62 6.37 -8.16
CA GLU A 56 29.03 6.43 -9.51
C GLU A 56 28.79 7.89 -9.91
N LYS A 57 28.95 8.20 -11.20
CA LYS A 57 28.58 9.51 -11.75
C LYS A 57 27.14 9.45 -12.25
N PHE A 58 26.33 10.39 -11.78
CA PHE A 58 24.98 10.56 -12.27
C PHE A 58 24.95 11.26 -13.64
N GLU A 59 23.95 10.91 -14.45
CA GLU A 59 23.74 11.55 -15.75
C GLU A 59 23.33 13.02 -15.58
N SER A 60 23.73 13.84 -16.54
CA SER A 60 23.30 15.22 -16.63
C SER A 60 21.82 15.32 -17.02
N LYS A 61 21.20 16.45 -16.67
CA LYS A 61 19.78 16.74 -16.91
C LYS A 61 19.33 16.58 -18.37
N ASP A 62 20.24 16.75 -19.33
CA ASP A 62 19.97 16.54 -20.77
C ASP A 62 19.60 15.09 -21.11
N ASN A 63 20.00 14.12 -20.27
CA ASN A 63 19.73 12.69 -20.43
C ASN A 63 18.61 12.19 -19.51
N TRP A 64 17.91 13.09 -18.80
CA TRP A 64 16.84 12.68 -17.88
C TRP A 64 15.54 12.41 -18.67
N ASP A 65 15.35 11.16 -19.06
CA ASP A 65 14.12 10.63 -19.66
C ASP A 65 13.45 9.58 -18.74
N LYS A 66 12.35 8.98 -19.22
CA LYS A 66 11.57 7.99 -18.43
C LYS A 66 12.34 6.69 -18.26
N GLU A 67 13.14 6.33 -19.24
CA GLU A 67 14.00 5.16 -19.25
C GLU A 67 15.09 5.30 -18.18
N TYR A 68 15.79 6.43 -18.14
CA TYR A 68 16.77 6.78 -17.13
C TYR A 68 16.14 6.86 -15.74
N ALA A 69 14.99 7.53 -15.61
CA ALA A 69 14.26 7.58 -14.33
C ALA A 69 13.89 6.19 -13.80
N SER A 70 13.66 5.22 -14.70
CA SER A 70 13.37 3.83 -14.34
C SER A 70 14.63 3.07 -13.93
N SER A 71 15.74 3.22 -14.66
CA SER A 71 16.98 2.47 -14.42
C SER A 71 17.61 2.79 -13.07
N ILE A 72 17.76 4.08 -12.73
CA ILE A 72 18.42 4.52 -11.48
C ILE A 72 17.75 4.02 -10.20
N LYS A 73 16.47 3.62 -10.28
CA LYS A 73 15.76 3.01 -9.16
C LYS A 73 16.18 1.57 -8.90
N VAL A 74 16.58 0.84 -9.94
CA VAL A 74 16.96 -0.59 -9.81
C VAL A 74 18.14 -0.71 -8.87
N ASP A 75 19.14 0.15 -9.06
CA ASP A 75 20.43 0.13 -8.34
C ASP A 75 20.32 0.64 -6.89
N LEU A 76 19.20 1.28 -6.54
CA LEU A 76 19.00 1.85 -5.19
C LEU A 76 19.00 0.77 -4.09
N VAL A 77 18.52 -0.45 -4.38
CA VAL A 77 18.45 -1.51 -3.36
C VAL A 77 19.86 -2.02 -3.00
N ASP A 78 20.75 -2.08 -3.99
CA ASP A 78 22.10 -2.60 -3.82
C ASP A 78 22.98 -1.62 -3.04
N ASN A 79 22.89 -0.32 -3.34
CA ASN A 79 23.54 0.75 -2.58
C ASN A 79 22.53 1.82 -2.17
N PHE A 80 21.98 1.72 -0.95
CA PHE A 80 20.93 2.62 -0.48
C PHE A 80 21.51 3.92 0.10
N SER A 81 22.18 4.69 -0.76
CA SER A 81 22.87 5.94 -0.41
C SER A 81 21.98 7.17 -0.50
N ALA A 82 22.31 8.20 0.29
CA ALA A 82 21.58 9.47 0.29
C ALA A 82 21.64 10.14 -1.09
N GLU A 83 22.79 10.06 -1.74
CA GLU A 83 23.07 10.61 -3.07
C GLU A 83 22.16 10.00 -4.14
N ARG A 84 21.99 8.67 -4.15
CA ARG A 84 21.06 8.00 -5.08
C ARG A 84 19.61 8.37 -4.80
N ILE A 85 19.21 8.43 -3.52
CA ILE A 85 17.85 8.83 -3.13
C ILE A 85 17.54 10.24 -3.62
N GLU A 86 18.46 11.18 -3.41
CA GLU A 86 18.31 12.57 -3.84
C GLU A 86 18.24 12.67 -5.37
N HIS A 87 19.18 12.04 -6.07
CA HIS A 87 19.20 12.01 -7.53
C HIS A 87 17.92 11.43 -8.13
N ILE A 88 17.41 10.33 -7.58
CA ILE A 88 16.12 9.74 -8.00
C ILE A 88 14.98 10.74 -7.84
N LYS A 89 14.92 11.47 -6.72
CA LYS A 89 13.87 12.47 -6.48
C LYS A 89 13.96 13.62 -7.48
N GLU A 90 15.17 14.10 -7.77
CA GLU A 90 15.39 15.16 -8.75
C GLU A 90 14.97 14.75 -10.16
N VAL A 91 15.46 13.59 -10.62
CA VAL A 91 15.14 13.04 -11.94
C VAL A 91 13.63 12.82 -12.08
N GLN A 92 12.98 12.19 -11.10
CA GLN A 92 11.54 11.97 -11.15
C GLN A 92 10.73 13.26 -11.13
N THR A 93 11.14 14.26 -10.33
CA THR A 93 10.46 15.55 -10.28
C THR A 93 10.53 16.25 -11.64
N TYR A 94 11.66 16.13 -12.34
CA TYR A 94 11.84 16.68 -13.67
C TYR A 94 11.04 15.90 -14.74
N VAL A 95 11.25 14.59 -14.82
CA VAL A 95 10.67 13.73 -15.86
C VAL A 95 9.15 13.67 -15.77
N TYR A 96 8.60 13.68 -14.56
CA TYR A 96 7.15 13.57 -14.33
C TYR A 96 6.49 14.92 -13.97
N ALA A 97 7.15 16.05 -14.24
CA ALA A 97 6.67 17.39 -13.89
C ALA A 97 5.26 17.68 -14.39
N ASP A 98 4.98 17.32 -15.65
CA ASP A 98 3.67 17.54 -16.28
C ASP A 98 2.57 16.68 -15.63
N GLU A 99 2.86 15.43 -15.28
CA GLU A 99 1.87 14.55 -14.62
C GLU A 99 1.59 15.03 -13.21
N ILE A 100 2.61 15.52 -12.50
CA ILE A 100 2.48 16.15 -11.19
C ILE A 100 1.60 17.41 -11.30
N ALA A 101 1.84 18.27 -12.30
CA ALA A 101 1.04 19.47 -12.52
C ALA A 101 -0.42 19.14 -12.85
N ARG A 102 -0.67 18.17 -13.74
CA ARG A 102 -2.04 17.71 -14.08
C ARG A 102 -2.78 17.16 -12.87
N LYS A 103 -2.12 16.33 -12.04
CA LYS A 103 -2.72 15.80 -10.80
C LYS A 103 -3.10 16.91 -9.82
N LYS A 104 -2.25 17.94 -9.68
CA LYS A 104 -2.54 19.11 -8.82
C LYS A 104 -3.75 19.90 -9.33
N GLN A 105 -3.85 20.13 -10.64
CA GLN A 105 -4.99 20.83 -11.24
C GLN A 105 -6.30 20.05 -11.08
N ALA A 106 -6.28 18.73 -11.32
CA ALA A 106 -7.46 17.88 -11.13
C ALA A 106 -7.97 17.89 -9.68
N ALA A 107 -7.06 17.86 -8.70
CA ALA A 107 -7.40 17.94 -7.28
C ALA A 107 -8.04 19.29 -6.91
N TYR A 108 -7.62 20.40 -7.53
CA TYR A 108 -8.21 21.73 -7.30
C TYR A 108 -9.64 21.83 -7.84
N SER A 109 -9.89 21.29 -9.05
CA SER A 109 -11.21 21.33 -9.69
C SER A 109 -12.27 20.44 -9.00
N GLN A 110 -11.86 19.39 -8.29
CA GLN A 110 -12.77 18.55 -7.49
C GLN A 110 -13.13 19.17 -6.12
N GLY A 111 -12.37 20.17 -5.65
CA GLY A 111 -12.62 20.87 -4.38
C GLY A 111 -13.65 22.01 -4.46
N SER A 112 -14.14 22.36 -5.65
CA SER A 112 -14.95 23.58 -5.87
C SER A 112 -16.41 23.35 -6.26
N ILE A 113 -17.03 22.22 -5.89
CA ILE A 113 -18.49 22.03 -5.97
C ILE A 113 -19.03 21.64 -4.59
N SER A 114 -19.28 22.62 -3.73
CA SER A 114 -20.23 22.53 -2.60
C SER A 114 -20.40 23.91 -1.96
N SER A 115 -21.22 24.77 -2.56
CA SER A 115 -21.78 25.98 -1.91
C SER A 115 -22.99 26.54 -2.68
N ALA A 116 -24.23 26.17 -2.33
CA ALA A 116 -25.48 26.94 -2.48
C ALA A 116 -26.68 26.11 -1.90
N PRO A 117 -27.78 26.70 -1.40
CA PRO A 117 -28.03 26.92 0.02
C PRO A 117 -29.24 26.17 0.62
N LYS A 118 -29.36 26.28 1.95
CA LYS A 118 -30.41 25.72 2.85
C LYS A 118 -31.85 26.09 2.44
N GLY A 119 -32.75 25.10 2.49
CA GLY A 119 -34.21 25.25 2.48
C GLY A 119 -34.87 24.40 3.57
N SER A 120 -35.51 25.11 4.52
CA SER A 120 -36.43 24.76 5.62
C SER A 120 -36.99 23.34 5.82
N VAL A 121 -36.79 22.85 7.05
CA VAL A 121 -37.74 22.21 8.00
C VAL A 121 -39.14 21.82 7.48
N GLN A 122 -39.49 20.54 7.63
CA GLN A 122 -40.84 20.16 8.08
C GLN A 122 -40.80 18.88 8.94
N THR A 123 -41.02 19.08 10.24
CA THR A 123 -41.26 18.05 11.24
C THR A 123 -42.72 17.60 11.12
N ARG A 124 -43.00 16.30 10.94
CA ARG A 124 -44.30 15.72 11.28
C ARG A 124 -44.13 14.31 11.83
N ARG A 125 -44.52 14.15 13.10
CA ARG A 125 -44.72 12.87 13.78
C ARG A 125 -46.10 12.31 13.40
N GLU A 126 -46.20 10.99 13.34
CA GLU A 126 -47.34 10.11 13.75
C GLU A 126 -46.96 8.68 13.31
N SER A 127 -46.55 7.77 14.19
CA SER A 127 -47.32 6.94 15.14
C SER A 127 -47.72 5.56 14.58
N ALA A 128 -47.03 4.53 15.09
CA ALA A 128 -47.42 3.12 15.33
C ALA A 128 -48.06 2.27 14.21
N THR A 129 -47.48 1.09 13.94
CA THR A 129 -48.00 -0.25 14.30
C THR A 129 -47.12 -1.37 13.73
N ASN A 130 -47.28 -2.57 14.30
CA ASN A 130 -46.43 -3.76 14.19
C ASN A 130 -46.43 -4.47 12.82
N ALA A 131 -45.28 -5.09 12.54
CA ALA A 131 -45.04 -6.33 11.80
C ALA A 131 -45.37 -6.43 10.30
N ASP A 132 -44.46 -7.16 9.63
CA ASP A 132 -44.62 -7.95 8.40
C ASP A 132 -44.07 -7.36 7.07
N SER A 133 -42.84 -7.79 6.80
CA SER A 133 -42.33 -8.40 5.54
C SER A 133 -42.28 -7.65 4.19
N GLN A 134 -41.13 -7.93 3.52
CA GLN A 134 -40.76 -7.76 2.10
C GLN A 134 -40.17 -6.38 1.72
N SER A 135 -38.85 -6.20 1.64
CA SER A 135 -37.94 -6.96 0.77
C SER A 135 -36.48 -6.94 1.25
N MET A 136 -36.08 -7.97 1.98
CA MET A 136 -34.66 -8.35 2.10
C MET A 136 -34.58 -9.86 1.94
N ALA A 137 -34.69 -10.33 0.70
CA ALA A 137 -34.50 -11.73 0.36
C ALA A 137 -32.99 -12.04 0.29
N THR A 138 -32.41 -12.38 1.43
CA THR A 138 -31.13 -13.07 1.52
C THR A 138 -31.43 -14.56 1.54
N LEU A 139 -31.01 -15.31 0.52
CA LEU A 139 -31.06 -16.77 0.53
C LEU A 139 -29.64 -17.32 0.49
N ILE A 140 -29.12 -17.63 1.67
CA ILE A 140 -27.95 -18.49 1.86
C ILE A 140 -28.50 -19.92 1.94
N ALA A 141 -28.31 -20.69 0.88
CA ALA A 141 -28.52 -22.14 0.92
C ALA A 141 -27.24 -22.79 1.47
N SER A 142 -27.30 -23.11 2.77
CA SER A 142 -26.30 -23.85 3.51
C SER A 142 -26.37 -25.35 3.19
N LEU A 143 -25.25 -25.95 2.79
CA LEU A 143 -24.98 -27.37 3.01
C LEU A 143 -23.62 -27.47 3.72
N GLY A 144 -23.65 -27.87 5.00
CA GLY A 144 -22.45 -28.24 5.76
C GLY A 144 -21.74 -29.44 5.10
N VAL A 145 -20.46 -29.72 5.32
CA VAL A 145 -19.55 -29.36 6.41
C VAL A 145 -18.13 -29.31 5.82
N GLY A 146 -17.36 -28.25 6.14
CA GLY A 146 -15.90 -28.34 6.28
C GLY A 146 -15.01 -27.88 5.12
N ALA A 147 -14.95 -26.58 4.83
CA ALA A 147 -13.71 -25.85 4.49
C ALA A 147 -14.01 -24.34 4.37
N ALA A 148 -13.12 -23.50 4.89
CA ALA A 148 -13.30 -22.08 5.13
C ALA A 148 -13.66 -21.25 3.87
N SER A 149 -14.80 -20.57 3.90
CA SER A 149 -15.11 -19.46 3.00
C SER A 149 -14.65 -18.14 3.64
N ILE A 150 -13.55 -17.60 3.14
CA ILE A 150 -13.11 -16.23 3.47
C ILE A 150 -13.92 -15.28 2.59
N LEU A 151 -14.90 -14.58 3.16
CA LEU A 151 -15.54 -13.46 2.49
C LEU A 151 -15.26 -12.17 3.26
N PHE A 152 -14.67 -11.24 2.51
CA PHE A 152 -14.35 -9.86 2.85
C PHE A 152 -15.59 -9.09 3.34
N GLY A 153 -15.40 -8.27 4.37
CA GLY A 153 -16.39 -7.26 4.79
C GLY A 153 -15.81 -6.33 5.85
N VAL A 154 -15.82 -5.04 5.57
CA VAL A 154 -14.97 -3.99 6.15
C VAL A 154 -15.63 -3.26 7.34
N ILE A 155 -14.82 -2.97 8.38
CA ILE A 155 -14.89 -1.85 9.36
C ILE A 155 -16.17 -1.71 10.22
N LYS A 156 -16.08 -2.04 11.52
CA LYS A 156 -15.77 -1.13 12.65
C LYS A 156 -15.61 -1.96 13.93
N GLY A 157 -14.43 -1.86 14.56
CA GLY A 157 -14.14 -2.46 15.87
C GLY A 157 -13.38 -3.78 15.80
N LEU A 158 -12.13 -3.76 16.27
CA LEU A 158 -11.15 -4.85 16.50
C LEU A 158 -11.78 -6.21 16.94
N SER A 159 -11.24 -7.39 16.62
CA SER A 159 -9.83 -7.83 16.73
C SER A 159 -9.49 -9.03 15.83
N ILE A 160 -8.24 -9.09 15.37
CA ILE A 160 -7.59 -10.18 14.60
C ILE A 160 -6.92 -11.16 15.57
N VAL A 161 -6.93 -12.47 15.28
CA VAL A 161 -6.02 -13.43 15.93
C VAL A 161 -5.31 -14.31 14.89
N THR A 162 -3.99 -14.32 15.01
CA THR A 162 -2.96 -15.06 14.26
C THR A 162 -3.04 -16.57 14.53
N VAL A 163 -2.73 -17.43 13.54
CA VAL A 163 -2.51 -18.87 13.80
C VAL A 163 -1.05 -19.25 13.52
N THR A 164 -0.40 -19.66 14.58
CA THR A 164 0.96 -20.16 14.67
C THR A 164 1.03 -21.68 14.43
N THR A 165 2.16 -22.09 13.86
CA THR A 165 2.91 -23.35 14.08
C THR A 165 2.44 -24.71 13.51
N THR A 166 3.44 -25.34 12.86
CA THR A 166 3.73 -26.78 12.74
C THR A 166 2.83 -27.65 11.87
N ALA A 167 3.16 -27.71 10.57
CA ALA A 167 3.12 -28.96 9.82
C ALA A 167 4.16 -28.88 8.68
N VAL A 168 5.00 -29.91 8.56
CA VAL A 168 5.94 -30.05 7.44
C VAL A 168 5.12 -30.22 6.15
N VAL A 169 5.16 -29.23 5.26
CA VAL A 169 4.46 -29.26 3.98
C VAL A 169 5.52 -29.45 2.88
N ALA A 170 5.52 -30.62 2.25
CA ALA A 170 6.13 -30.76 0.92
C ALA A 170 5.20 -30.06 -0.08
N SER A 171 5.66 -28.97 -0.68
CA SER A 171 4.93 -28.26 -1.74
C SER A 171 5.33 -28.83 -3.10
N CYS A 172 4.33 -29.19 -3.90
CA CYS A 172 4.52 -29.44 -5.33
C CYS A 172 3.75 -28.38 -6.10
N VAL A 173 4.43 -27.70 -7.03
CA VAL A 173 3.83 -26.72 -7.93
C VAL A 173 3.62 -27.39 -9.28
N ILE A 174 2.37 -27.47 -9.75
CA ILE A 174 2.04 -27.90 -11.10
C ILE A 174 1.07 -26.87 -11.67
N GLY A 175 1.44 -26.21 -12.77
CA GLY A 175 0.56 -25.29 -13.49
C GLY A 175 0.10 -24.04 -12.72
N GLY A 176 0.89 -23.56 -11.75
CA GLY A 176 0.60 -22.32 -11.01
C GLY A 176 -0.39 -22.44 -9.85
N VAL A 177 -0.86 -23.64 -9.53
CA VAL A 177 -1.72 -23.90 -8.38
C VAL A 177 -0.92 -24.66 -7.32
N THR A 178 -0.96 -24.16 -6.07
CA THR A 178 -0.29 -24.81 -4.93
C THR A 178 -1.26 -25.72 -4.22
N TYR A 179 -0.94 -27.00 -4.11
CA TYR A 179 -1.74 -27.99 -3.39
C TYR A 179 -1.05 -28.39 -2.08
N TYR A 180 -1.85 -28.53 -1.02
CA TYR A 180 -1.41 -28.97 0.31
C TYR A 180 -1.94 -30.38 0.59
N LEU A 181 -1.04 -31.34 0.78
CA LEU A 181 -1.41 -32.70 1.18
C LEU A 181 -1.36 -32.80 2.71
N VAL A 182 -2.53 -32.97 3.33
CA VAL A 182 -2.63 -33.25 4.78
C VAL A 182 -2.80 -34.75 4.96
N LYS A 183 -1.77 -35.41 5.53
CA LYS A 183 -1.83 -36.82 5.90
C LYS A 183 -2.58 -36.96 7.23
N LYS A 184 -3.78 -37.55 7.21
CA LYS A 184 -4.52 -37.87 8.43
C LYS A 184 -3.84 -39.04 9.15
N SER A 185 -3.43 -38.84 10.41
CA SER A 185 -2.96 -39.90 11.31
C SER A 185 -4.12 -40.46 12.13
#